data_AF-G5GM22-F1
#
_entry.id   AF-G5GM22-F1
#
_cell.length_a   1.000
_cell.length_b   1.000
_cell.length_c   1.000
_cell.angle_alpha   90.00
_cell.angle_beta   90.00
_cell.angle_gamma   90.00
#
_symmetry.space_group_name_H-M   'P 1'
#
loop_
_entity.id
_entity.type
_entity.pdbx_description
1 polymer ?
#
loop_
_entity_poly.entity_id
_entity_poly.type
_entity_poly.pdbx_seq_one_letter_code
_entity_poly.pdbx_strand_id
1 'polypeptide(L)' 'MRSEWKISSMYLGGKKVYQVYRIKDMRVVDHSGNREYAGGLLHDEREAMAHAEKLNKEAHDV' A
#
# COMPACT_ATOMS: atom_id res chain seq x y z
N MET A 1 -6.29 -14.79 -2.99
CA MET A 1 -6.58 -14.05 -1.74
C MET A 1 -5.74 -12.81 -1.74
N ARG A 2 -6.35 -11.65 -1.54
CA ARG A 2 -5.61 -10.38 -1.47
C ARG A 2 -4.94 -10.27 -0.10
N SER A 3 -3.80 -9.59 -0.02
CA SER A 3 -3.23 -9.23 1.28
C SER A 3 -3.99 -8.08 1.91
N GLU A 4 -3.71 -7.83 3.18
CA GLU A 4 -3.95 -6.52 3.79
C GLU A 4 -3.21 -5.42 3.02
N TRP A 5 -3.76 -4.21 3.10
CA TRP A 5 -3.11 -2.97 2.71
C TRP A 5 -1.92 -2.70 3.61
N LYS A 6 -0.83 -2.24 3.00
CA LYS A 6 0.46 -1.94 3.61
C LYS A 6 1.12 -0.79 2.88
N ILE A 7 2.20 -0.27 3.43
CA ILE A 7 2.97 0.82 2.80
C ILE A 7 4.28 0.30 2.23
N SER A 8 4.71 0.92 1.14
CA SER A 8 6.10 0.85 0.65
C SER A 8 6.71 2.24 0.74
N SER A 9 8.01 2.32 0.97
CA SER A 9 8.75 3.58 0.90
C SER A 9 9.86 3.50 -0.15
N MET A 10 10.10 4.61 -0.83
CA MET A 10 11.17 4.74 -1.82
C MET A 10 11.65 6.18 -1.89
N TYR A 11 12.82 6.41 -2.50
CA TYR A 11 13.30 7.76 -2.80
C TYR A 11 13.09 8.07 -4.27
N LEU A 12 12.41 9.18 -4.57
CA LEU A 12 12.23 9.71 -5.92
C LEU A 12 12.72 11.17 -5.95
N GLY A 13 13.68 11.48 -6.83
CA GLY A 13 14.25 12.82 -6.92
C GLY A 13 14.84 13.32 -5.59
N GLY A 14 15.44 12.43 -4.79
CA GLY A 14 16.00 12.75 -3.47
C GLY A 14 14.98 12.93 -2.35
N LYS A 15 13.68 12.79 -2.63
CA LYS A 15 12.61 12.88 -1.61
C LYS A 15 12.10 11.48 -1.26
N LYS A 16 11.94 11.20 0.03
CA LYS A 16 11.28 9.98 0.50
C LYS A 16 9.78 10.11 0.22
N VAL A 17 9.20 9.09 -0.38
CA VAL A 17 7.77 8.99 -0.68
C VAL A 17 7.25 7.62 -0.23
N TYR A 18 5.95 7.57 0.02
CA TYR A 18 5.24 6.39 0.47
C TYR A 18 4.11 6.05 -0.49
N GLN A 19 3.86 4.76 -0.71
CA GLN A 19 2.77 4.30 -1.54
C GLN A 19 2.01 3.21 -0.80
N VAL A 20 0.71 3.42 -0.62
CA VAL A 20 -0.20 2.42 -0.04
C VAL A 20 -0.52 1.39 -1.12
N TYR A 21 -0.35 0.12 -0.79
CA TYR A 21 -0.56 -1.00 -1.72
C TYR A 21 -1.03 -2.27 -1.02
N ARG A 22 -1.59 -3.21 -1.78
CA ARG A 22 -1.79 -4.61 -1.37
C ARG A 22 -1.38 -5.57 -2.48
N ILE A 23 -1.13 -6.81 -2.11
CA ILE A 23 -0.87 -7.90 -3.07
C ILE A 23 -2.20 -8.44 -3.58
N LYS A 24 -2.36 -8.54 -4.91
CA LYS A 24 -3.59 -9.04 -5.54
C LYS A 24 -3.77 -10.54 -5.32
N ASP A 25 -2.69 -11.31 -5.47
CA ASP A 25 -2.66 -12.74 -5.16
C ASP A 25 -1.42 -13.10 -4.35
N MET A 26 -1.63 -13.44 -3.07
CA MET A 26 -0.55 -13.84 -2.15
C MET A 26 0.15 -15.15 -2.52
N ARG A 27 -0.37 -15.90 -3.51
CA ARG A 27 0.29 -17.12 -4.04
C ARG A 27 1.32 -16.82 -5.12
N VAL A 28 1.32 -15.59 -5.64
CA VAL A 28 2.24 -15.14 -6.68
C VAL A 28 3.28 -14.24 -6.03
N VAL A 29 4.51 -14.27 -6.56
CA VAL A 29 5.61 -13.43 -6.08
C VAL A 29 5.23 -11.95 -6.08
N ASP A 30 5.81 -11.19 -5.16
CA ASP A 30 5.61 -9.76 -5.09
C ASP A 30 6.38 -9.04 -6.20
N HIS A 31 5.66 -8.54 -7.21
CA HIS A 31 6.16 -7.68 -8.27
C HIS A 31 5.11 -6.63 -8.64
N SER A 32 5.49 -5.59 -9.36
CA SER A 32 4.63 -4.43 -9.68
C SER A 32 3.28 -4.83 -10.31
N GLY A 33 3.24 -5.86 -11.16
CA GLY A 33 2.01 -6.39 -11.76
C GLY A 33 1.06 -7.06 -10.76
N ASN A 34 1.59 -7.63 -9.68
CA ASN A 34 0.83 -8.27 -8.59
C ASN A 34 0.49 -7.28 -7.44
N ARG A 35 0.81 -5.99 -7.59
CA ARG A 35 0.42 -4.94 -6.63
C ARG A 35 -0.79 -4.16 -7.11
N GLU A 36 -1.67 -3.85 -6.17
CA GLU A 36 -2.76 -2.88 -6.29
C GLU A 36 -2.45 -1.69 -5.40
N TYR A 37 -2.67 -0.46 -5.88
CA TYR A 37 -2.30 0.77 -5.19
C TYR A 37 -3.53 1.58 -4.79
N ALA A 38 -3.53 2.11 -3.57
CA ALA A 38 -4.58 3.00 -3.08
C ALA A 38 -4.14 4.45 -3.28
N GLY A 39 -4.45 5.01 -4.46
CA GLY A 39 -4.15 6.39 -4.80
C GLY A 39 -2.69 6.63 -5.21
N GLY A 40 -2.25 7.88 -5.10
CA GLY A 40 -0.91 8.32 -5.49
C GLY A 40 0.15 8.21 -4.40
N LEU A 41 1.32 8.79 -4.68
CA LEU A 41 2.43 8.87 -3.74
C LEU A 41 2.13 9.88 -2.63
N LEU A 42 2.43 9.49 -1.40
CA LEU A 42 2.31 10.30 -0.19
C LEU A 42 3.71 10.74 0.27
N HIS A 43 3.76 11.86 0.97
CA HIS A 43 5.01 12.45 1.47
C HIS A 43 5.17 12.32 3.00
N ASP A 44 4.14 11.84 3.69
CA ASP A 44 4.13 11.58 5.12
C ASP A 44 3.87 10.10 5.41
N GLU A 45 4.66 9.53 6.32
CA GLU A 45 4.57 8.10 6.66
C GLU A 45 3.32 7.79 7.48
N ARG A 46 2.94 8.70 8.40
CA ARG A 46 1.80 8.51 9.29
C ARG A 46 0.50 8.58 8.50
N GLU A 47 0.42 9.49 7.54
CA GLU A 47 -0.70 9.55 6.59
C GLU A 47 -0.84 8.24 5.80
N ALA A 48 0.26 7.71 5.27
CA ALA A 48 0.25 6.46 4.53
C ALA A 48 -0.17 5.26 5.40
N MET A 49 0.33 5.17 6.63
CA MET A 49 -0.04 4.12 7.59
C MET A 49 -1.52 4.22 7.97
N ALA A 50 -2.01 5.41 8.32
CA ALA A 50 -3.40 5.64 8.69
C ALA A 50 -4.35 5.29 7.53
N HIS A 51 -3.95 5.57 6.30
CA HIS A 51 -4.72 5.19 5.12
C HIS A 51 -4.77 3.66 4.94
N ALA A 52 -3.63 2.96 5.08
CA ALA A 52 -3.62 1.49 5.01
C ALA A 52 -4.49 0.85 6.11
N GLU A 53 -4.39 1.34 7.36
CA GLU A 53 -5.20 0.88 8.49
C GLU A 53 -6.70 1.09 8.25
N LYS A 54 -7.08 2.27 7.76
CA LYS A 54 -8.48 2.57 7.41
C LYS A 54 -9.01 1.58 6.38
N LEU A 55 -8.27 1.34 5.30
CA LEU A 55 -8.68 0.43 4.23
C LEU A 55 -8.76 -1.03 4.70
N ASN A 56 -7.88 -1.44 5.63
CA ASN A 56 -7.94 -2.77 6.24
C ASN A 56 -9.19 -2.91 7.11
N LYS A 57 -9.49 -1.91 7.95
CA LYS A 57 -10.70 -1.91 8.77
C LYS A 57 -11.96 -2.01 7.90
N GLU A 58 -12.05 -1.17 6.87
CA GLU A 58 -13.17 -1.19 5.92
C GLU A 58 -13.30 -2.51 5.17
N ALA A 59 -12.21 -3.26 4.95
CA ALA A 59 -12.25 -4.55 4.27
C ALA A 59 -12.67 -5.71 5.18
N HIS A 60 -12.46 -5.58 6.50
CA HIS A 60 -12.87 -6.57 7.51
C HIS A 60 -14.32 -6.39 7.97
N ASP A 61 -14.88 -5.20 7.77
CA ASP A 61 -16.27 -4.86 8.13
C ASP A 61 -17.30 -5.28 7.04
N VAL A 62 -16.90 -6.07 6.01
CA VAL A 62 -17.73 -6.49 4.85
C VAL A 62 -17.94 -8.00 4.81
#